data_AF-A0A2E7ALG9-F1
#
_entry.id   AF-A0A2E7ALG9-F1
#
_cell.length_a   1.000
_cell.length_b   1.000
_cell.length_c   1.000
_cell.angle_alpha   90.00
_cell.angle_beta   90.00
_cell.angle_gamma   90.00
#
_symmetry.space_group_name_H-M   'P 1'
#
loop_
_entity.id
_entity.type
_entity.pdbx_description
1 polymer ?
#
loop_
_entity_poly.entity_id
_entity_poly.type
_entity_poly.pdbx_seq_one_letter_code
_entity_poly.pdbx_strand_id
1 'polypeptide(L)'
;MEADNVIPFEQPKPVSGFSGRPMKSDLVEQAAELVPDPQILINMVSKRVQQLNTGRAPLIDTLPSMGAADIALTEIIEGKVKLAEEPIG
;
A
#
# COMPACT_ATOMS: atom_id res chain seq x y z
N MET A 1 3.10 39.29 30.94
CA MET A 1 2.75 39.00 29.53
C MET A 1 3.54 37.76 29.17
N GLU A 2 2.88 36.61 29.22
CA GLU A 2 3.46 35.29 28.99
C GLU A 2 3.77 35.14 27.49
N ALA A 3 5.06 35.05 27.17
CA ALA A 3 5.52 34.80 25.82
C ALA A 3 5.28 33.33 25.48
N ASP A 4 4.43 33.13 24.47
CA ASP A 4 4.60 32.14 23.41
C ASP A 4 4.54 30.65 23.82
N ASN A 5 3.32 30.22 24.16
CA ASN A 5 2.88 28.82 24.08
C ASN A 5 2.69 28.34 22.62
N VAL A 6 3.68 28.58 21.76
CA VAL A 6 3.72 27.96 20.43
C VAL A 6 4.67 26.79 20.51
N ILE A 7 4.13 25.59 20.71
CA ILE A 7 4.87 24.36 20.51
C ILE A 7 5.23 24.32 19.02
N PRO A 8 6.52 24.32 18.63
CA PRO A 8 6.87 24.06 17.25
C PRO A 8 6.33 22.68 16.93
N PHE A 9 5.50 22.55 15.89
CA PHE A 9 5.26 21.25 15.27
C PHE A 9 6.61 20.79 14.71
N GLU A 10 7.43 20.15 15.55
CA GLU A 10 8.51 19.30 15.07
C GLU A 10 7.83 18.29 14.16
N GLN A 11 8.09 18.40 12.86
CA GLN A 11 7.67 17.38 11.92
C GLN A 11 8.16 16.05 12.50
N PRO A 12 7.28 15.07 12.74
CA PRO A 12 7.72 13.80 13.27
C PRO A 12 8.78 13.28 12.31
N LYS A 13 10.00 13.08 12.84
CA LYS A 13 11.10 12.49 12.08
C LYS A 13 10.51 11.25 11.39
N PRO A 14 10.65 11.10 10.06
CA PRO A 14 10.08 9.95 9.38
C PRO A 14 10.61 8.72 10.11
N VAL A 15 9.70 7.96 10.71
CA VAL A 15 10.06 6.75 11.45
C VAL A 15 10.83 5.88 10.47
N SER A 16 12.13 5.74 10.71
CA SER A 16 13.09 5.03 9.86
C SER A 16 12.89 3.50 9.95
N GLY A 17 11.65 3.04 9.78
CA GLY A 17 11.25 1.64 9.81
C GLY A 17 10.73 1.13 8.46
N PHE A 18 10.37 2.01 7.52
CA PHE A 18 10.05 1.59 6.16
C PHE A 18 11.28 1.78 5.28
N SER A 19 12.06 0.71 5.10
CA SER A 19 13.00 0.58 3.97
C SER A 19 12.30 0.48 2.61
N GLY A 20 10.99 0.71 2.57
CA GLY A 20 10.20 0.74 1.35
C GLY A 20 10.53 1.99 0.55
N ARG A 21 11.17 1.80 -0.60
CA ARG A 21 11.15 2.78 -1.69
C ARG A 21 9.72 3.34 -1.82
N PRO A 22 9.53 4.66 -1.97
CA PRO A 22 8.19 5.22 -2.15
C PRO A 22 7.49 4.45 -3.27
N MET A 23 6.31 3.90 -2.97
CA MET A 23 5.47 3.23 -3.97
C MET A 23 5.28 4.20 -5.13
N LYS A 24 5.38 3.71 -6.37
CA LYS A 24 5.18 4.58 -7.53
C LYS A 24 3.78 5.18 -7.46
N SER A 25 3.70 6.51 -7.38
CA SER A 25 2.44 7.25 -7.28
C SER A 25 1.45 6.82 -8.36
N ASP A 26 1.94 6.58 -9.58
CA ASP A 26 1.15 6.13 -10.73
C ASP A 26 0.37 4.82 -10.48
N LEU A 27 0.95 3.86 -9.75
CA LEU A 27 0.28 2.57 -9.47
C LEU A 27 -0.79 2.74 -8.39
N VAL A 28 -0.57 3.64 -7.44
CA VAL A 28 -1.56 3.92 -6.38
C VAL A 28 -2.76 4.62 -6.98
N GLU A 29 -2.54 5.60 -7.87
CA GLU A 29 -3.62 6.32 -8.56
C GLU A 29 -4.48 5.38 -9.41
N GLN A 30 -3.86 4.53 -10.24
CA GLN A 30 -4.59 3.54 -11.05
C GLN A 30 -5.36 2.53 -10.20
N ALA A 31 -4.78 2.07 -9.08
CA ALA A 31 -5.48 1.16 -8.18
C ALA A 31 -6.65 1.87 -7.46
N ALA A 32 -6.53 3.17 -7.17
CA ALA A 32 -7.59 3.96 -6.55
C ALA A 32 -8.77 4.23 -7.49
N GLU A 33 -8.57 4.24 -8.81
CA GLU A 33 -9.67 4.28 -9.79
C GLU A 33 -10.56 3.03 -9.71
N LEU A 34 -9.96 1.87 -9.39
CA LEU A 34 -10.66 0.59 -9.25
C LEU A 34 -11.22 0.37 -7.85
N VAL A 35 -10.46 0.78 -6.83
CA VAL A 35 -10.81 0.68 -5.41
C VAL A 35 -10.83 2.09 -4.82
N PRO A 36 -11.96 2.82 -4.94
CA PRO A 36 -12.03 4.23 -4.56
C PRO A 36 -11.97 4.46 -3.06
N ASP A 37 -12.24 3.44 -2.24
CA ASP A 37 -12.05 3.51 -0.80
C ASP A 37 -10.57 3.28 -0.44
N PRO A 38 -9.86 4.31 0.06
CA PRO A 38 -8.45 4.18 0.41
C PRO A 38 -8.19 3.18 1.53
N GLN A 39 -9.12 3.03 2.49
CA GLN A 39 -8.97 2.07 3.58
C GLN A 39 -9.00 0.64 3.04
N ILE A 40 -9.92 0.36 2.11
CA ILE A 40 -10.01 -0.95 1.46
C ILE A 40 -8.77 -1.22 0.62
N LEU A 41 -8.33 -0.25 -0.18
CA LEU A 41 -7.12 -0.38 -1.01
C LEU A 41 -5.87 -0.69 -0.17
N ILE A 42 -5.65 0.07 0.91
CA ILE A 42 -4.53 -0.17 1.84
C ILE A 42 -4.58 -1.58 2.42
N ASN A 43 -5.77 -2.02 2.85
CA ASN A 43 -5.95 -3.36 3.42
C ASN A 43 -5.68 -4.47 2.38
N MET A 44 -6.14 -4.29 1.14
CA MET A 44 -5.89 -5.23 0.04
C MET A 44 -4.40 -5.35 -0.27
N VAL A 45 -3.73 -4.21 -0.45
CA VAL A 45 -2.29 -4.15 -0.73
C VAL A 45 -1.50 -4.78 0.42
N SER A 46 -1.80 -4.42 1.67
CA SER A 46 -1.11 -4.95 2.86
C SER A 46 -1.22 -6.47 2.96
N LYS A 47 -2.44 -7.01 2.82
CA LYS A 47 -2.66 -8.47 2.83
C LYS A 47 -1.92 -9.16 1.69
N ARG A 48 -1.89 -8.56 0.50
CA ARG A 48 -1.22 -9.18 -0.64
C ARG A 48 0.30 -9.13 -0.53
N VAL A 49 0.85 -8.01 -0.07
CA VAL A 49 2.28 -7.89 0.24
C VAL A 49 2.71 -8.91 1.28
N GLN A 50 1.91 -9.11 2.34
CA GLN A 50 2.19 -10.15 3.34
C GLN A 50 2.26 -11.53 2.69
N GLN A 51 1.31 -11.88 1.82
CA GLN A 51 1.32 -13.17 1.12
C GLN A 51 2.60 -13.36 0.29
N LEU A 52 3.00 -12.35 -0.48
CA LEU A 52 4.23 -12.37 -1.27
C LEU A 52 5.46 -12.56 -0.38
N ASN A 53 5.53 -11.83 0.73
CA ASN A 53 6.63 -11.96 1.70
C ASN A 53 6.66 -13.32 2.40
N THR A 54 5.50 -13.99 2.57
CA THR A 54 5.42 -15.36 3.09
C THR A 54 5.75 -16.44 2.05
N GLY A 55 6.06 -16.06 0.81
CA GLY A 55 6.48 -16.98 -0.26
C GLY A 55 5.36 -17.42 -1.22
N ARG A 56 4.18 -16.78 -1.20
CA ARG A 56 3.22 -16.98 -2.31
C ARG A 56 3.80 -16.41 -3.59
N ALA A 57 3.60 -17.14 -4.69
CA ALA A 57 3.94 -16.65 -6.00
C ALA A 57 3.09 -15.42 -6.40
N PRO A 58 3.68 -14.47 -7.14
CA PRO A 58 2.95 -13.47 -7.89
C PRO A 58 1.96 -14.11 -8.88
N LEU A 59 0.85 -13.43 -9.14
CA LEU A 59 -0.20 -13.82 -10.10
C LEU A 59 0.04 -13.23 -11.49
N ILE A 60 1.05 -12.38 -11.62
CA ILE A 60 1.47 -11.68 -12.83
C ILE A 60 2.95 -11.93 -13.10
N ASP A 61 3.39 -11.61 -14.31
CA ASP A 61 4.81 -11.59 -14.62
C ASP A 61 5.49 -10.42 -13.90
N THR A 62 6.53 -10.73 -13.13
CA THR A 62 7.24 -9.72 -12.33
C THR A 62 8.60 -9.42 -12.94
N LEU A 63 8.99 -8.15 -12.85
CA LEU A 63 10.35 -7.72 -13.17
C LEU A 63 11.23 -7.84 -11.93
N PRO A 64 12.54 -8.15 -12.07
CA PRO A 64 13.46 -8.20 -10.92
C PRO A 64 13.55 -6.90 -10.11
N SER A 65 13.16 -5.77 -10.71
CA SER A 65 13.14 -4.45 -10.07
C SER A 65 11.84 -4.15 -9.30
N MET A 66 10.84 -5.01 -9.38
CA MET A 66 9.51 -4.75 -8.82
C MET A 66 9.45 -5.18 -7.35
N GLY A 67 9.06 -4.26 -6.45
CA GLY A 67 8.87 -4.58 -5.04
C GLY A 67 7.56 -5.34 -4.79
N ALA A 68 7.42 -6.00 -3.65
CA ALA A 68 6.17 -6.70 -3.29
C ALA A 68 4.94 -5.78 -3.33
N ALA A 69 5.11 -4.51 -2.96
CA ALA A 69 4.07 -3.48 -3.02
C ALA A 69 3.66 -3.15 -4.47
N ASP A 70 4.64 -2.99 -5.36
CA ASP A 70 4.39 -2.74 -6.78
C ASP A 70 3.72 -3.95 -7.44
N ILE A 71 4.13 -5.17 -7.09
CA ILE A 71 3.49 -6.42 -7.54
C ILE A 71 2.04 -6.45 -7.08
N ALA A 72 1.79 -6.22 -5.79
CA ALA A 72 0.44 -6.25 -5.22
C ALA A 72 -0.48 -5.21 -5.86
N LEU A 73 -0.01 -3.98 -6.07
CA LEU A 73 -0.78 -2.95 -6.77
C LEU A 73 -1.09 -3.36 -8.22
N THR A 74 -0.10 -3.89 -8.94
CA THR A 74 -0.30 -4.32 -10.33
C THR A 74 -1.31 -5.46 -10.43
N GLU A 75 -1.28 -6.41 -9.49
CA GLU A 75 -2.28 -7.48 -9.44
C GLU A 75 -3.70 -6.98 -9.13
N ILE A 76 -3.85 -5.90 -8.37
CA ILE A 76 -5.14 -5.24 -8.13
C ILE A 76 -5.60 -4.53 -9.41
N ILE A 77 -4.69 -3.80 -10.08
CA ILE A 77 -4.97 -3.10 -11.34
C ILE A 77 -5.42 -4.09 -12.43
N GLU A 78 -4.77 -5.25 -12.53
CA GLU A 78 -5.15 -6.31 -13.46
C GLU A 78 -6.38 -7.14 -13.01
N GLY A 79 -6.96 -6.84 -11.85
CA GLY A 79 -8.12 -7.55 -11.32
C GLY A 79 -7.86 -9.00 -10.89
N LYS A 80 -6.59 -9.37 -10.69
CA LYS A 80 -6.15 -10.71 -10.21
C LYS A 80 -6.36 -10.86 -8.70
N VAL A 81 -6.27 -9.76 -7.96
CA VAL A 81 -6.57 -9.69 -6.52
C VAL A 81 -7.92 -9.02 -6.34
N LYS A 82 -8.83 -9.72 -5.65
CA LYS A 82 -10.19 -9.23 -5.37
C LYS A 82 -10.45 -9.25 -3.88
N LEU A 83 -11.31 -8.34 -3.42
CA LEU A 83 -11.86 -8.42 -2.08
C LEU A 83 -12.68 -9.71 -2.02
N ALA A 84 -12.37 -10.60 -1.08
CA ALA A 84 -13.25 -11.71 -0.79
C ALA A 84 -14.55 -11.09 -0.25
N GLU A 85 -15.65 -11.27 -0.96
CA GLU A 85 -16.97 -10.97 -0.42
C GLU A 85 -17.08 -11.76 0.88
N GLU A 86 -17.29 -11.07 2.01
CA GLU A 86 -17.55 -11.78 3.26
C GLU A 86 -18.73 -12.73 3.01
N PRO A 87 -18.64 -14.01 3.41
CA PRO A 87 -19.80 -14.88 3.32
C PRO A 87 -20.88 -14.22 4.18
N ILE A 88 -21.94 -13.76 3.51
CA ILE A 88 -23.18 -13.32 4.14
C ILE A 88 -23.72 -14.54 4.90
N GLY A 89 -23.40 -14.58 6.19
CA GLY A 89 -23.89 -15.57 7.16
C GLY A 89 -25.13 -15.07 7.86
#